data_AF-A0A6B3EHQ4-F1
#
_entry.id   AF-A0A6B3EHQ4-F1
#
_cell.length_a   1.000
_cell.length_b   1.000
_cell.length_c   1.000
_cell.angle_alpha   90.00
_cell.angle_beta   90.00
_cell.angle_gamma   90.00
#
_symmetry.space_group_name_H-M   'P 1'
#
loop_
_entity.id
_entity.type
_entity.pdbx_description
1 polymer ?
#
loop_
_entity_poly.entity_id
_entity_poly.type
_entity_poly.pdbx_seq_one_letter_code
_entity_poly.pdbx_strand_id
1 'polypeptide(L)'
;SLWYVRVVEHGYGFTLTAPDGRVLSDRAFFPLLPWLESAGHRLTGLAPQDVGLCVSALASLAAAWAIHRIAARLYGERAALFAVAL
;
A
#
# COMPACT_ATOMS: atom_id res chain seq x y z
N SER A 1 1.61 6.74 7.50
CA SER A 1 2.50 7.88 7.16
C SER A 1 1.73 9.19 7.36
N LEU A 2 2.39 10.30 7.68
CA LEU A 2 1.72 11.56 8.01
C LEU A 2 0.93 12.17 6.82
N TRP A 3 1.31 11.82 5.58
CA TRP A 3 0.65 12.28 4.36
C TRP A 3 -0.62 11.46 4.03
N TYR A 4 -0.58 10.13 4.11
CA TYR A 4 -1.75 9.30 3.82
C TYR A 4 -2.87 9.49 4.85
N VAL A 5 -2.54 9.53 6.15
CA VAL A 5 -3.52 9.79 7.21
C VAL A 5 -4.23 11.13 6.98
N ARG A 6 -3.48 12.16 6.55
CA ARG A 6 -4.05 13.49 6.28
C ARG A 6 -5.00 13.49 5.08
N VAL A 7 -4.69 12.73 4.03
CA VAL A 7 -5.59 12.53 2.88
C VAL A 7 -6.86 11.78 3.29
N VAL A 8 -6.76 10.79 4.19
CA VAL A 8 -7.92 10.06 4.72
C VAL A 8 -8.83 10.98 5.55
N GLU A 9 -8.25 11.84 6.39
CA GLU A 9 -9.00 12.73 7.28
C GLU A 9 -9.58 13.97 6.57
N HIS A 10 -8.85 14.56 5.61
CA HIS A 10 -9.17 15.88 5.05
C HIS A 10 -9.38 15.87 3.52
N GLY A 11 -9.18 14.74 2.86
CA GLY A 11 -9.21 14.63 1.40
C GLY A 11 -7.94 15.17 0.72
N TYR A 12 -7.97 15.19 -0.61
CA TYR A 12 -6.87 15.70 -1.43
C TYR A 12 -6.89 17.23 -1.54
N GLY A 13 -5.72 17.86 -1.52
CA GLY A 13 -5.56 19.30 -1.71
C GLY A 13 -4.48 19.93 -0.83
N PHE A 14 -3.87 19.16 0.06
CA PHE A 14 -2.78 19.62 0.90
C PHE A 14 -1.50 19.79 0.08
N THR A 15 -0.87 20.95 0.25
CA THR A 15 0.35 21.33 -0.47
C THR A 15 1.34 21.94 0.51
N LEU A 16 2.60 21.53 0.43
CA LEU A 16 3.70 22.00 1.29
C LEU A 16 4.83 22.55 0.42
N THR A 17 5.28 23.77 0.71
CA THR A 17 6.46 24.34 0.05
C THR A 17 7.70 23.93 0.84
N ALA A 18 8.59 23.18 0.19
CA ALA A 18 9.86 22.77 0.77
C ALA A 18 10.84 23.96 0.87
N PRO A 19 11.87 23.91 1.75
CA PRO A 19 12.84 24.99 1.91
C PRO A 19 13.61 25.34 0.62
N ASP A 20 13.66 24.42 -0.33
CA ASP A 20 14.27 24.59 -1.66
C ASP A 20 13.32 25.18 -2.71
N GLY A 21 12.12 25.60 -2.30
CA GLY A 21 11.10 26.21 -3.16
C GLY A 21 10.22 25.23 -3.92
N ARG A 22 10.42 23.91 -3.81
CA ARG A 22 9.54 22.93 -4.44
C ARG A 22 8.18 22.87 -3.77
N VAL A 23 7.14 22.69 -4.58
CA VAL A 23 5.76 22.52 -4.13
C VAL A 23 5.44 21.02 -4.07
N LEU A 24 5.37 20.46 -2.87
CA LEU A 24 5.03 19.06 -2.60
C LEU A 24 3.52 18.95 -2.37
N SER A 25 2.81 18.35 -3.33
CA SER A 25 1.36 18.13 -3.22
C SER A 25 1.06 16.68 -2.86
N ASP A 26 0.05 16.48 -2.01
CA ASP A 26 -0.52 15.16 -1.72
C ASP A 26 -1.06 14.44 -2.98
N ARG A 27 -1.39 15.17 -4.05
CA ARG A 27 -1.79 14.62 -5.36
C ARG A 27 -0.71 13.80 -6.05
N ALA A 28 0.55 13.92 -5.62
CA ALA A 28 1.62 13.06 -6.11
C ALA A 28 1.46 11.60 -5.65
N PHE A 29 0.62 11.32 -4.65
CA PHE A 29 0.41 9.98 -4.13
C PHE A 29 -0.80 9.28 -4.78
N PHE A 30 -0.61 8.02 -5.16
CA PHE A 30 -1.64 7.17 -5.75
C PHE A 30 -2.80 6.91 -4.76
N PRO A 31 -4.07 7.05 -5.18
CA PRO A 31 -5.22 7.09 -4.26
C PRO A 31 -5.66 5.74 -3.70
N LEU A 32 -5.16 4.61 -4.24
CA LEU A 32 -5.64 3.29 -3.83
C LEU A 32 -5.43 3.02 -2.34
N LEU A 33 -4.24 3.30 -1.81
CA LEU A 33 -3.96 3.06 -0.39
C LEU A 33 -4.86 3.90 0.54
N PRO A 34 -4.97 5.24 0.41
CA PRO A 34 -5.84 6.01 1.28
C PRO A 34 -7.32 5.64 1.14
N TRP A 35 -7.77 5.21 -0.05
CA TRP A 35 -9.14 4.68 -0.19
C TRP A 35 -9.34 3.34 0.53
N LEU A 36 -8.37 2.43 0.49
CA LEU A 36 -8.41 1.18 1.24
C LEU A 36 -8.36 1.43 2.75
N GLU A 37 -7.51 2.35 3.21
CA GLU A 37 -7.44 2.75 4.62
C GLU A 37 -8.76 3.36 5.09
N SER A 38 -9.36 4.26 4.30
CA SER A 38 -10.67 4.88 4.62
C SER A 38 -11.80 3.86 4.63
N ALA A 39 -11.88 2.98 3.62
CA ALA A 39 -12.91 1.95 3.56
C ALA A 39 -12.77 0.95 4.72
N GLY A 40 -11.55 0.48 4.99
CA GLY A 40 -11.30 -0.45 6.10
C GLY A 40 -11.57 0.19 7.45
N HIS A 41 -11.24 1.47 7.64
CA HIS A 41 -11.58 2.22 8.86
C HIS A 41 -13.10 2.24 9.07
N ARG A 42 -13.87 2.56 8.02
CA ARG A 42 -15.34 2.58 8.08
C ARG A 42 -15.97 1.22 8.35
N LEU A 43 -15.36 0.13 7.86
CA LEU A 43 -15.89 -1.23 8.00
C LEU A 43 -15.51 -1.89 9.34
N THR A 44 -14.35 -1.55 9.90
CA THR A 44 -13.77 -2.25 11.07
C THR A 44 -13.70 -1.39 12.32
N GLY A 45 -13.76 -0.07 12.21
CA GLY A 45 -13.50 0.88 13.30
C GLY A 45 -12.03 1.01 13.71
N LEU A 46 -11.12 0.26 13.09
CA LEU A 46 -9.68 0.34 13.37
C LEU A 46 -9.09 1.67 12.92
N ALA A 47 -8.03 2.14 13.57
CA ALA A 47 -7.35 3.35 13.12
C ALA A 47 -6.81 3.16 11.68
N PRO A 48 -6.82 4.20 10.82
CA PRO A 48 -6.37 4.09 9.43
C PRO A 48 -4.97 3.48 9.26
N GLN A 49 -4.06 3.76 10.20
CA GLN A 49 -2.71 3.20 10.23
C GLN A 49 -2.68 1.67 10.43
N ASP A 50 -3.59 1.14 11.24
CA ASP A 50 -3.70 -0.30 11.50
C ASP A 50 -4.32 -1.00 10.28
N VAL A 51 -5.30 -0.34 9.64
CA VAL A 51 -5.86 -0.80 8.35
C VAL A 51 -4.76 -0.85 7.29
N GLY A 52 -3.92 0.19 7.19
CA GLY A 52 -2.78 0.22 6.28
C GLY A 52 -1.79 -0.93 6.52
N LEU A 53 -1.55 -1.29 7.79
CA LEU A 53 -0.74 -2.45 8.14
C LEU A 53 -1.37 -3.77 7.67
N CYS A 54 -2.67 -3.96 7.89
CA CYS A 54 -3.41 -5.13 7.41
C CYS A 54 -3.39 -5.22 5.88
N VAL A 55 -3.65 -4.11 5.17
CA VAL A 55 -3.58 -4.02 3.70
C VAL A 55 -2.19 -4.41 3.20
N SER A 56 -1.13 -3.89 3.84
CA SER A 56 0.25 -4.20 3.47
C SER A 56 0.58 -5.69 3.65
N ALA A 57 0.15 -6.29 4.75
CA ALA A 57 0.34 -7.72 5.02
C ALA A 57 -0.39 -8.59 3.99
N LEU A 58 -1.66 -8.28 3.68
CA LEU A 58 -2.44 -9.00 2.68
C LEU A 58 -1.84 -8.84 1.27
N ALA A 59 -1.41 -7.64 0.91
CA ALA A 59 -0.77 -7.38 -0.37
C ALA A 59 0.57 -8.16 -0.51
N SER A 60 1.34 -8.26 0.58
CA SER A 60 2.59 -9.04 0.61
C SER A 60 2.33 -10.53 0.35
N LEU A 61 1.33 -11.12 1.02
CA LEU A 61 0.94 -12.51 0.79
C LEU A 61 0.42 -12.73 -0.64
N ALA A 62 -0.39 -11.81 -1.15
CA ALA A 62 -0.89 -11.87 -2.53
C ALA A 62 0.26 -11.77 -3.55
N ALA A 63 1.25 -10.91 -3.31
CA ALA A 63 2.43 -10.78 -4.14
C ALA A 63 3.27 -12.06 -4.12
N ALA A 64 3.54 -12.64 -2.95
CA ALA A 64 4.23 -13.92 -2.85
C ALA A 64 3.50 -15.03 -3.61
N TRP A 65 2.18 -15.13 -3.45
CA TRP A 65 1.38 -16.10 -4.20
C TRP A 65 1.47 -15.89 -5.72
N ALA A 66 1.37 -14.64 -6.20
CA ALA A 66 1.49 -14.32 -7.62
C ALA A 66 2.87 -14.69 -8.18
N ILE A 67 3.95 -14.36 -7.45
CA ILE A 67 5.33 -14.71 -7.82
C ILE A 67 5.48 -16.23 -7.90
N HIS A 68 5.00 -16.96 -6.90
CA HIS A 68 5.03 -18.42 -6.90
C HIS A 68 4.32 -19.00 -8.13
N ARG A 69 3.12 -18.50 -8.46
CA ARG A 69 2.35 -18.98 -9.63
C ARG A 69 3.05 -18.67 -10.96
N ILE A 70 3.69 -17.51 -11.08
CA ILE A 70 4.48 -17.14 -12.26
C ILE A 70 5.70 -18.06 -12.38
N ALA A 71 6.46 -18.22 -11.31
CA ALA A 71 7.66 -19.06 -11.28
C ALA A 71 7.34 -20.55 -11.50
N ALA A 72 6.24 -21.06 -10.93
CA ALA A 72 5.81 -22.44 -11.11
C ALA A 72 5.46 -22.74 -12.58
N ARG A 73 4.82 -21.77 -13.26
CA ARG A 73 4.49 -21.88 -14.69
C ARG A 73 5.72 -21.82 -15.60
N LEU A 74 6.75 -21.05 -15.24
CA LEU A 74 7.92 -20.83 -16.09
C LEU A 74 9.10 -21.77 -15.81
N TYR A 75 9.28 -22.16 -14.55
CA TYR A 75 10.49 -22.84 -14.05
C TYR A 75 10.19 -24.07 -13.18
N GLY A 76 8.92 -24.40 -12.97
CA GLY A 76 8.48 -25.54 -12.15
C GLY A 76 8.40 -25.24 -10.65
N GLU A 77 7.75 -26.16 -9.92
CA GLU A 77 7.39 -25.98 -8.50
C GLU A 77 8.59 -25.75 -7.56
N ARG A 78 9.74 -26.40 -7.81
CA ARG A 78 10.92 -26.25 -6.96
C ARG A 78 11.50 -24.83 -7.03
N ALA A 79 11.65 -24.29 -8.24
CA ALA A 79 12.11 -22.92 -8.44
C ALA A 79 11.11 -21.91 -7.85
N ALA A 80 9.81 -22.20 -7.97
CA ALA A 80 8.76 -21.37 -7.41
C ALA A 80 8.78 -21.29 -5.88
N LEU A 81 9.12 -22.37 -5.19
CA LEU A 81 9.29 -22.37 -3.73
C LEU A 81 10.49 -21.52 -3.30
N PHE A 82 11.64 -21.68 -3.97
CA PHE A 82 12.81 -20.86 -3.69
C PHE A 82 12.53 -19.37 -3.92
N ALA A 83 11.81 -19.01 -4.98
CA ALA A 83 11.51 -17.62 -5.32
C ALA A 83 10.66 -16.85 -4.29
N VAL A 84 9.98 -17.53 -3.38
CA VAL A 84 9.13 -16.90 -2.36
C VAL A 84 9.58 -17.15 -0.92
N ALA A 85 10.46 -18.13 -0.70
CA ALA A 85 10.91 -18.51 0.64
C ALA A 85 12.33 -18.05 0.99
N LEU A 86 13.13 -17.64 -0.01
CA LEU A 86 14.55 -17.31 0.14
C LEU A 86 14.84 -15.89 -0.37
#